data_AF-A0A0N4Y1F9-F1
#
_entry.id   AF-A0A0N4Y1F9-F1
#
_cell.length_a   1.000
_cell.length_b   1.000
_cell.length_c   1.000
_cell.angle_alpha   90.00
_cell.angle_beta   90.00
_cell.angle_gamma   90.00
#
_symmetry.space_group_name_H-M   'P 1'
#
loop_
_entity.id
_entity.type
_entity.pdbx_description
1 polymer ?
#
loop_
_entity_poly.entity_id
_entity_poly.type
_entity_poly.pdbx_seq_one_letter_code
_entity_poly.pdbx_strand_id
1 'polypeptide(L)'
;MRLIFAVVVLLQLTVSVVVGLRHSLCTSSPVMVRGMDVVAASKNSVLVVVFMPLQCASCHRQLKRLALMSSSLSGVRVVVVAPNYEAPVTVSRSQTEFPRLVIDRDIDNVWRTYQAANHDQIIFDK
;
A
#
# COMPACT_ATOMS: atom_id res chain seq x y z
N MET A 1 25.98 16.54 44.60
CA MET A 1 26.33 16.68 43.17
C MET A 1 26.06 15.44 42.31
N ARG A 2 26.23 14.19 42.79
CA ARG A 2 26.02 12.98 41.98
C ARG A 2 24.55 12.69 41.58
N LEU A 3 23.58 13.06 42.42
CA LEU A 3 22.16 12.81 42.16
C LEU A 3 21.58 13.66 41.02
N ILE A 4 22.03 14.92 40.91
CA ILE A 4 21.57 15.86 39.87
C ILE A 4 22.04 15.40 38.49
N PHE A 5 23.27 14.88 38.40
CA PHE A 5 23.82 14.35 37.16
C PHE A 5 23.04 13.12 36.66
N ALA A 6 22.64 12.22 37.57
CA ALA A 6 21.85 11.04 37.21
C ALA A 6 20.45 11.41 36.70
N VAL A 7 19.79 12.41 37.31
CA VAL A 7 18.47 12.88 36.89
C VAL A 7 18.52 13.57 35.52
N VAL A 8 19.56 14.38 35.25
CA VAL A 8 19.74 15.04 33.95
C VAL A 8 20.01 14.02 32.84
N VAL A 9 20.83 13.00 33.10
CA VAL A 9 21.12 11.93 32.13
C VAL A 9 19.86 11.09 31.85
N LEU A 10 19.05 10.77 32.87
CA LEU A 10 17.77 10.08 32.67
C LEU A 10 16.79 10.93 31.85
N LEU A 11 16.70 12.24 32.13
CA LEU A 11 15.83 13.14 31.37
C LEU A 11 16.25 13.19 29.88
N GLN A 12 17.55 13.28 29.59
CA GLN A 12 18.04 13.33 28.21
C GLN A 12 17.77 12.03 27.44
N LEU A 13 17.89 10.87 28.09
CA LEU A 13 17.55 9.57 27.51
C LEU A 13 16.06 9.47 27.14
N THR A 14 15.16 10.02 27.97
CA THR A 14 13.71 9.99 27.66
C THR A 14 13.32 10.90 26.50
N VAL A 15 13.95 12.06 26.34
CA VAL A 15 13.61 13.02 25.26
C VAL A 15 14.03 12.47 23.88
N SER A 16 15.20 11.84 23.77
CA SER A 16 15.67 11.26 22.49
C SER A 16 14.79 10.10 22.01
N VAL A 17 14.28 9.28 22.94
CA VAL A 17 13.39 8.16 22.61
C VAL A 17 12.05 8.67 22.05
N VAL A 18 11.48 9.73 22.63
CA VAL A 18 10.19 10.29 22.18
C VAL A 18 10.30 10.96 20.81
N VAL A 19 11.43 11.63 20.50
CA VAL A 19 11.64 12.27 19.18
C VAL A 19 11.90 11.24 18.07
N GLY A 20 12.57 10.13 18.39
CA GLY A 20 12.80 9.02 17.46
C GLY A 20 11.51 8.25 17.13
N LEU A 21 10.64 8.02 18.12
CA LEU A 21 9.36 7.32 17.92
C LEU A 21 8.34 8.12 17.08
N ARG A 22 8.32 9.45 17.21
CA ARG A 22 7.37 10.32 16.47
C ARG A 22 7.62 10.36 14.96
N HIS A 23 8.87 10.20 14.52
CA HIS A 23 9.20 10.16 13.09
C HIS A 23 8.92 8.80 12.42
N SER A 24 8.69 7.73 13.20
CA SER A 24 8.51 6.37 12.68
C SER A 24 7.05 6.00 12.43
N LEU A 25 6.11 6.63 13.15
CA LEU A 25 4.68 6.30 13.07
C LEU A 25 3.93 7.01 11.92
N CYS A 26 4.55 8.00 11.26
CA CYS A 26 3.91 8.76 10.17
C CYS A 26 4.43 8.38 8.76
N THR A 27 5.37 7.45 8.69
CA THR A 27 6.00 7.02 7.43
C THR A 27 5.40 5.69 7.01
N SER A 28 4.26 5.76 6.31
CA SER A 28 3.75 4.63 5.55
C SER A 28 4.85 4.14 4.59
N SER A 29 5.22 2.85 4.66
CA SER A 29 6.22 2.26 3.76
C SER A 29 5.82 2.50 2.30
N PRO A 30 6.73 2.95 1.42
CA PRO A 30 6.40 3.21 0.02
C PRO A 30 5.94 1.91 -0.64
N VAL A 31 4.85 1.98 -1.39
CA VAL A 31 4.41 0.88 -2.26
C VAL A 31 4.71 1.29 -3.68
N MET A 32 5.70 0.64 -4.28
CA MET A 32 6.11 0.92 -5.64
C MET A 32 5.26 0.11 -6.62
N VAL A 33 4.61 0.80 -7.55
CA VAL A 33 3.84 0.22 -8.65
C VAL A 33 4.16 1.02 -9.90
N ARG A 34 4.62 0.36 -10.97
CA ARG A 34 5.20 1.03 -12.15
C ARG A 34 6.34 2.02 -11.83
N GLY A 35 7.13 1.74 -10.80
CA GLY A 35 8.19 2.66 -10.36
C GLY A 35 7.69 3.96 -9.72
N MET A 36 6.38 4.06 -9.42
CA MET A 36 5.80 5.18 -8.67
C MET A 36 5.39 4.72 -7.27
N ASP A 37 5.68 5.56 -6.27
CA ASP A 37 5.13 5.35 -4.92
C ASP A 37 3.64 5.71 -4.91
N VAL A 38 2.78 4.69 -4.95
CA VAL A 38 1.33 4.89 -4.97
C VAL A 38 0.81 5.46 -3.66
N VAL A 39 1.53 5.26 -2.54
CA VAL A 39 1.15 5.79 -1.22
C VAL A 39 1.40 7.29 -1.16
N ALA A 40 2.54 7.76 -1.69
CA ALA A 40 2.80 9.19 -1.83
C ALA A 40 1.86 9.85 -2.85
N ALA A 41 1.55 9.18 -3.97
CA ALA A 41 0.67 9.68 -5.01
C ALA A 41 -0.80 9.79 -4.58
N SER A 42 -1.18 9.18 -3.45
CA SER A 42 -2.56 9.11 -2.95
C SER A 42 -2.79 10.01 -1.73
N LYS A 43 -2.01 11.08 -1.56
CA LYS A 43 -1.93 11.90 -0.33
C LYS A 43 -3.27 12.50 0.17
N ASN A 44 -4.32 12.53 -0.65
CA ASN A 44 -5.66 13.05 -0.28
C ASN A 44 -6.79 12.06 -0.64
N SER A 45 -6.47 10.76 -0.72
CA SER A 45 -7.40 9.71 -1.12
C SER A 45 -7.11 8.44 -0.34
N VAL A 46 -8.16 7.73 0.07
CA VAL A 46 -8.02 6.38 0.62
C VAL A 46 -7.48 5.48 -0.49
N LEU A 47 -6.29 4.92 -0.26
CA LEU A 47 -5.65 4.00 -1.19
C LEU A 47 -5.92 2.56 -0.75
N VAL A 48 -6.53 1.77 -1.63
CA VAL A 48 -6.73 0.35 -1.43
C VAL A 48 -5.79 -0.41 -2.37
N VAL A 49 -4.80 -1.08 -1.81
CA VAL A 49 -3.90 -1.97 -2.55
C VAL A 49 -4.42 -3.40 -2.41
N VAL A 50 -4.76 -4.03 -3.53
CA VAL A 50 -5.33 -5.39 -3.58
C VAL A 50 -4.33 -6.33 -4.25
N PHE A 51 -3.99 -7.41 -3.55
CA PHE A 51 -3.11 -8.46 -4.05
C PHE A 51 -3.98 -9.59 -4.60
N MET A 52 -4.13 -9.68 -5.92
CA MET A 52 -4.94 -10.75 -6.50
C MET A 52 -4.45 -11.20 -7.89
N PRO A 53 -4.57 -12.50 -8.22
CA PRO A 53 -4.43 -12.96 -9.59
C PRO A 53 -5.53 -12.37 -10.48
N LEU A 54 -5.28 -12.31 -11.79
CA LEU A 54 -6.25 -11.81 -12.77
C LEU A 54 -7.03 -12.96 -13.40
N GLN A 55 -6.39 -14.13 -13.56
CA GLN A 55 -7.00 -15.32 -14.14
C GLN A 55 -7.49 -16.31 -13.07
N CYS A 56 -8.71 -16.10 -12.57
CA CYS A 56 -9.39 -17.10 -11.74
C CYS A 56 -10.92 -17.03 -11.87
N ALA A 57 -11.62 -18.08 -11.43
CA ALA A 57 -13.08 -18.22 -11.59
C ALA A 57 -13.88 -17.03 -11.04
N SER A 58 -13.40 -16.39 -9.96
CA SER A 58 -14.07 -15.25 -9.32
C SER A 58 -13.36 -13.90 -9.52
N CYS A 59 -12.18 -13.88 -10.11
CA CYS A 59 -11.32 -12.69 -10.17
C CYS A 59 -11.98 -11.55 -10.94
N HIS A 60 -12.58 -11.86 -12.09
CA HIS A 60 -13.30 -10.88 -12.88
C HIS A 60 -14.50 -10.25 -12.13
N ARG A 61 -15.22 -11.03 -11.33
CA ARG A 61 -16.32 -10.51 -10.48
C ARG A 61 -15.77 -9.59 -9.38
N GLN A 62 -14.63 -9.93 -8.79
CA GLN A 62 -13.99 -9.07 -7.80
C GLN A 62 -13.48 -7.76 -8.41
N LEU A 63 -12.82 -7.80 -9.58
CA LEU A 63 -12.39 -6.60 -10.31
C LEU A 63 -13.58 -5.68 -10.63
N LYS A 64 -14.72 -6.24 -11.05
CA LYS A 64 -15.96 -5.46 -11.22
C LYS A 64 -16.41 -4.75 -9.95
N ARG A 65 -16.37 -5.43 -8.79
CA ARG A 65 -16.73 -4.82 -7.49
C ARG A 65 -15.76 -3.71 -7.10
N LEU A 66 -14.46 -3.92 -7.29
CA LEU A 66 -13.43 -2.91 -7.02
C LEU A 66 -13.59 -1.70 -7.93
N ALA A 67 -13.89 -1.90 -9.21
CA ALA A 67 -14.13 -0.82 -10.16
C ALA A 67 -15.37 -0.01 -9.78
N LEU A 68 -16.45 -0.68 -9.35
CA LEU A 68 -17.65 -0.02 -8.82
C LEU A 68 -17.37 0.76 -7.53
N MET A 69 -16.53 0.23 -6.64
CA MET A 69 -16.12 0.93 -5.41
C MET A 69 -15.34 2.21 -5.75
N SER A 70 -14.37 2.12 -6.66
CA SER A 70 -13.59 3.28 -7.10
C SER A 70 -14.43 4.31 -7.87
N SER A 71 -15.52 3.91 -8.53
CA SER A 71 -16.41 4.84 -9.23
C SER A 71 -17.46 5.49 -8.32
N SER A 72 -17.92 4.78 -7.29
CA SER A 72 -18.98 5.25 -6.38
C SER A 72 -18.45 6.10 -5.23
N LEU A 73 -17.25 5.81 -4.73
CA LEU A 73 -16.65 6.53 -3.61
C LEU A 73 -15.65 7.57 -4.13
N SER A 74 -16.03 8.85 -4.05
CA SER A 74 -15.11 9.95 -4.33
C SER A 74 -13.95 9.92 -3.34
N GLY A 75 -12.71 9.96 -3.84
CA GLY A 75 -11.52 9.92 -2.98
C GLY A 75 -11.03 8.51 -2.64
N VAL A 76 -11.55 7.46 -3.28
CA VAL A 76 -10.98 6.10 -3.17
C VAL A 76 -10.21 5.75 -4.44
N ARG A 77 -8.92 5.43 -4.29
CA ARG A 77 -8.07 4.93 -5.36
C ARG A 77 -7.77 3.46 -5.12
N VAL A 78 -8.03 2.63 -6.12
CA VAL A 78 -7.78 1.18 -6.03
C VAL A 78 -6.63 0.81 -6.95
N VAL A 79 -5.63 0.15 -6.37
CA VAL A 79 -4.48 -0.40 -7.08
C VAL A 79 -4.50 -1.91 -6.91
N VAL A 80 -4.49 -2.64 -8.01
CA VAL A 80 -4.44 -4.10 -8.03
C VAL A 80 -3.04 -4.53 -8.44
N VAL A 81 -2.37 -5.25 -7.55
CA VAL A 81 -1.04 -5.81 -7.79
C VAL A 81 -1.21 -7.29 -8.12
N ALA A 82 -1.10 -7.60 -9.41
CA ALA A 82 -1.10 -8.95 -9.93
C ALA A 82 0.23 -9.65 -9.62
N PRO A 83 0.24 -10.97 -9.38
CA PRO A 83 1.47 -11.70 -9.13
C PRO A 83 2.39 -11.68 -10.37
N ASN A 84 3.70 -11.78 -10.17
CA ASN A 84 4.70 -11.63 -11.24
C ASN A 84 4.53 -12.66 -12.39
N TYR A 85 4.01 -13.85 -12.10
CA TYR A 85 3.75 -14.88 -13.12
C TYR A 85 2.61 -14.52 -14.09
N GLU A 86 1.81 -13.49 -13.82
CA GLU A 86 0.77 -13.04 -14.75
C GLU A 86 1.38 -12.50 -16.04
N ALA A 87 0.77 -12.87 -17.16
CA ALA A 87 1.25 -12.45 -18.46
C ALA A 87 0.98 -10.94 -18.67
N PRO A 88 1.94 -10.17 -19.24
CA PRO A 88 1.75 -8.74 -19.50
C PRO A 88 0.49 -8.45 -20.33
N VAL A 89 0.16 -9.33 -21.28
CA VAL A 89 -1.04 -9.21 -22.11
C VAL A 89 -2.34 -9.30 -21.30
N THR A 90 -2.37 -10.14 -20.26
CA THR A 90 -3.52 -10.26 -19.35
C THR A 90 -3.71 -8.98 -18.55
N VAL A 91 -2.61 -8.42 -18.06
CA VAL A 91 -2.60 -7.18 -17.26
C VAL A 91 -3.07 -6.02 -18.12
N SER A 92 -2.52 -5.85 -19.32
CA SER A 92 -2.95 -4.81 -20.27
C SER A 92 -4.42 -4.94 -20.64
N ARG A 93 -4.90 -6.17 -20.93
CA ARG A 93 -6.32 -6.41 -21.22
C ARG A 93 -7.22 -6.03 -20.03
N SER A 94 -6.83 -6.44 -18.83
CA SER A 94 -7.58 -6.12 -17.60
C SER A 94 -7.57 -4.62 -17.32
N GLN A 95 -6.43 -3.94 -17.55
CA GLN A 95 -6.30 -2.50 -17.42
C GLN A 95 -7.20 -1.73 -18.39
N THR A 96 -7.33 -2.20 -19.64
CA THR A 96 -8.26 -1.63 -20.62
C THR A 96 -9.72 -1.86 -20.23
N GLU A 97 -10.04 -3.03 -19.68
CA GLU A 97 -11.40 -3.35 -19.24
C GLU A 97 -11.84 -2.56 -18.00
N PHE A 98 -10.91 -2.32 -17.06
CA PHE A 98 -11.17 -1.63 -15.80
C PHE A 98 -10.33 -0.34 -15.69
N PRO A 99 -10.62 0.71 -16.49
CA PRO A 99 -9.79 1.91 -16.57
C PRO A 99 -9.75 2.76 -15.30
N ARG A 100 -10.70 2.55 -14.38
CA ARG A 100 -10.74 3.21 -13.06
C ARG A 100 -9.78 2.58 -12.05
N LEU A 101 -9.35 1.34 -12.30
CA LEU A 101 -8.38 0.63 -11.47
C LEU A 101 -6.97 0.86 -12.02
N VAL A 102 -5.98 0.92 -11.14
CA VAL A 102 -4.57 0.81 -11.54
C VAL A 102 -4.18 -0.65 -11.40
N ILE A 103 -3.96 -1.35 -12.51
CA ILE A 103 -3.62 -2.78 -12.49
C ILE A 103 -2.19 -2.93 -13.01
N ASP A 104 -1.34 -3.57 -12.21
CA ASP A 104 0.03 -3.85 -12.63
C ASP A 104 0.57 -5.15 -12.03
N ARG A 105 1.68 -5.63 -12.57
CA ARG A 105 2.36 -6.81 -12.05
C ARG A 105 3.30 -6.45 -10.90
N ASP A 106 3.53 -7.43 -10.04
CA ASP A 106 4.49 -7.33 -8.97
C ASP A 106 5.94 -7.40 -9.48
N ILE A 107 6.44 -6.26 -9.97
CA ILE A 107 7.83 -6.11 -10.39
C ILE A 107 8.76 -5.92 -9.18
N ASP A 108 8.26 -5.24 -8.14
CA ASP A 108 9.05 -4.80 -6.98
C ASP A 108 8.98 -5.78 -5.79
N ASN A 109 8.50 -7.01 -5.99
CA ASN A 109 8.30 -8.04 -4.96
C ASN A 109 7.45 -7.59 -3.76
N VAL A 110 6.49 -6.69 -4.01
CA VAL A 110 5.54 -6.16 -3.02
C VAL A 110 4.78 -7.29 -2.35
N TRP A 111 4.39 -8.35 -3.07
CA TRP A 111 3.72 -9.51 -2.46
C TRP A 111 4.56 -10.15 -1.36
N ARG A 112 5.87 -10.31 -1.59
CA ARG A 112 6.79 -10.89 -0.59
C ARG A 112 7.00 -9.93 0.58
N THR A 113 7.17 -8.64 0.30
CA THR A 113 7.41 -7.60 1.33
C THR A 113 6.26 -7.53 2.33
N TYR A 114 5.02 -7.62 1.84
CA TYR A 114 3.83 -7.57 2.69
C TYR A 114 3.31 -8.96 3.14
N GLN A 115 4.02 -10.04 2.77
CA GLN A 115 3.58 -11.43 3.01
C GLN A 115 2.12 -11.67 2.58
N ALA A 116 1.70 -11.03 1.48
CA ALA A 116 0.32 -11.01 1.04
C ALA A 116 -0.12 -12.37 0.48
N ALA A 117 -1.33 -12.78 0.83
CA ALA A 117 -2.01 -13.92 0.25
C ALA A 117 -2.90 -13.51 -0.93
N ASN A 118 -3.43 -14.50 -1.66
CA ASN A 118 -4.36 -14.26 -2.75
C ASN A 118 -5.64 -13.59 -2.23
N HIS A 119 -5.99 -12.47 -2.86
CA HIS A 119 -7.14 -11.62 -2.53
C HIS A 119 -7.00 -10.82 -1.23
N ASP A 120 -5.78 -10.65 -0.71
CA ASP A 120 -5.52 -9.74 0.39
C ASP A 120 -5.66 -8.28 -0.04
N GLN A 121 -6.01 -7.43 0.92
CA GLN A 121 -6.14 -6.00 0.72
C GLN A 121 -5.48 -5.24 1.86
N ILE A 122 -4.78 -4.17 1.51
CA ILE A 122 -4.19 -3.23 2.45
C ILE A 122 -4.81 -1.87 2.17
N ILE A 123 -5.31 -1.23 3.22
CA ILE A 123 -5.93 0.09 3.15
C ILE A 123 -4.96 1.08 3.77
N PHE A 124 -4.61 2.10 3.00
CA PHE A 124 -3.86 3.25 3.46
C PHE A 124 -4.83 4.42 3.56
N ASP A 125 -5.09 4.81 4.80
CA ASP A 125 -5.85 5.99 5.16
C ASP A 125 -4.87 7.03 5.72
N LYS A 126 -4.94 8.27 5.25
CA LYS A 126 -4.04 9.37 5.64
C LYS A 126 -4.84 10.61 5.99
#